data_AF-B1G5I6-F1
#
_entry.id   AF-B1G5I6-F1
#
_cell.length_a   1.000
_cell.length_b   1.000
_cell.length_c   1.000
_cell.angle_alpha   90.00
_cell.angle_beta   90.00
_cell.angle_gamma   90.00
#
_symmetry.space_group_name_H-M   'P 1'
#
loop_
_entity.id
_entity.type
_entity.pdbx_description
1 polymer ?
#
loop_
_entity_poly.entity_id
_entity_poly.type
_entity_poly.pdbx_seq_one_letter_code
_entity_poly.pdbx_strand_id
1 'polypeptide(L)'
;MNELVESPFANRSAVPETAGARQDQSRELADLQVVYTMAERFPRDEVKAMDRILLAFTRPLLAEKSQYEYSRGGTEIRGASIKSLEAIAAAWGNIDAAWRERSRGVDARGIPYSEVEAVAVDLQTRTRKRISFIVPHWRDTRQGGYVLKDERDCYELCANQAQRRVRACLEAVIPSDVVEAAMQQADVTLKAKADTSPEAMAKMVEAFAPFGVTKEHIEKRIQRRLDSITPMQVVTLKRIYASLRDEMSEPTEWFEMGDAPSAEAEGAPAAEGSRTASVKSRMKAGTKKKDAPPAGAKAKPGAGAATASATAAPRAADAPTKTDAAVVTYAEVAQALNEATNPDDANAAADLIRHVKDAQQRTELGALYSSRMADLDEDAP
;
A
#
# COMPACT_ATOMS: atom_id res chain seq x y z
N MET A 1 25.86 -53.58 21.26
CA MET A 1 25.31 -52.35 20.66
C MET A 1 23.83 -52.60 20.43
N ASN A 2 22.95 -52.02 21.25
CA ASN A 2 21.52 -52.00 20.96
C ASN A 2 21.24 -50.67 20.26
N GLU A 3 21.11 -50.70 18.94
CA GLU A 3 20.52 -49.58 18.20
C GLU A 3 19.01 -49.67 18.37
N LEU A 4 18.49 -48.88 19.30
CA LEU A 4 17.05 -48.66 19.42
C LEU A 4 16.64 -47.64 18.35
N VAL A 5 15.75 -48.05 17.45
CA VAL A 5 15.09 -47.16 16.50
C VAL A 5 14.18 -46.22 17.30
N GLU A 6 14.59 -44.96 17.39
CA GLU A 6 13.85 -43.93 18.12
C GLU A 6 12.53 -43.62 17.38
N SER A 7 11.42 -43.56 18.13
CA SER A 7 10.10 -43.31 17.54
C SER A 7 10.06 -41.94 16.87
N PRO A 8 9.48 -41.80 15.66
CA PRO A 8 9.24 -40.48 15.05
C PRO A 8 8.22 -39.64 15.83
N PHE A 9 7.54 -40.24 16.81
CA PHE A 9 6.64 -39.58 17.77
C PHE A 9 7.26 -39.46 19.17
N ALA A 10 8.55 -39.78 19.31
CA ALA A 10 9.28 -39.56 20.56
C ALA A 10 9.22 -38.06 20.88
N ASN A 11 8.65 -37.76 22.04
CA ASN A 11 8.46 -36.40 22.49
C ASN A 11 9.84 -35.78 22.70
N ARG A 12 10.31 -34.98 21.73
CA ARG A 12 11.56 -34.23 21.88
C ARG A 12 11.40 -33.33 23.10
N SER A 13 12.28 -33.50 24.08
CA SER A 13 12.28 -32.69 25.30
C SER A 13 12.16 -31.21 24.93
N ALA A 14 11.04 -30.60 25.34
CA ALA A 14 10.76 -29.21 25.09
C ALA A 14 11.88 -28.34 25.67
N VAL A 15 12.34 -27.36 24.90
CA VAL A 15 13.22 -26.29 25.39
C VAL A 15 12.57 -25.73 26.66
N PRO A 16 13.31 -25.54 27.78
CA PRO A 16 12.72 -25.08 29.02
C PRO A 16 12.13 -23.69 28.84
N GLU A 17 10.81 -23.64 28.63
CA GLU A 17 10.04 -22.40 28.63
C GLU A 17 10.09 -21.76 30.02
N THR A 18 10.32 -20.45 30.04
CA THR A 18 10.28 -19.68 31.28
C THR A 18 8.85 -19.69 31.84
N ALA A 19 8.72 -19.60 33.17
CA ALA A 19 7.41 -19.57 33.83
C ALA A 19 6.53 -18.42 33.30
N GLY A 20 7.14 -17.28 32.93
CA GLY A 20 6.44 -16.16 32.30
C GLY A 20 5.90 -16.49 30.91
N ALA A 21 6.69 -17.12 30.04
CA ALA A 21 6.25 -17.51 28.70
C ALA A 21 5.05 -18.48 28.74
N ARG A 22 5.03 -19.42 29.71
CA ARG A 22 3.88 -20.32 29.92
C ARG A 22 2.63 -19.60 30.38
N GLN A 23 2.77 -18.58 31.24
CA GLN A 23 1.64 -17.77 31.69
C GLN A 23 1.03 -16.97 30.55
N ASP A 24 1.84 -16.37 29.68
CA ASP A 24 1.36 -15.60 28.54
C ASP A 24 0.66 -16.48 27.50
N GLN A 25 1.23 -17.66 27.19
CA GLN A 25 0.57 -18.65 26.33
C GLN A 25 -0.78 -19.10 26.91
N SER A 26 -0.83 -19.37 28.23
CA SER A 26 -2.07 -19.77 28.89
C SER A 26 -3.15 -18.68 28.85
N ARG A 27 -2.76 -17.40 28.92
CA ARG A 27 -3.69 -16.27 28.80
C ARG A 27 -4.20 -16.12 27.37
N GLU A 28 -3.32 -16.15 26.38
CA GLU A 28 -3.69 -16.03 24.96
C GLU A 28 -4.63 -17.18 24.54
N LEU A 29 -4.37 -18.40 24.99
CA LEU A 29 -5.26 -19.54 24.75
C LEU A 29 -6.64 -19.36 25.40
N ALA A 30 -6.69 -18.88 26.65
CA ALA A 30 -7.93 -18.63 27.35
C ALA A 30 -8.75 -17.53 26.66
N ASP A 31 -8.11 -16.43 26.26
CA ASP A 31 -8.76 -15.31 25.57
C ASP A 31 -9.33 -15.76 24.22
N LEU A 32 -8.54 -16.48 23.42
CA LEU A 32 -9.02 -17.03 22.15
C LEU A 32 -10.18 -18.00 22.35
N GLN A 33 -10.09 -18.91 23.33
CA GLN A 33 -11.17 -19.84 23.63
C GLN A 33 -12.46 -19.11 24.02
N VAL A 34 -12.36 -18.06 24.85
CA VAL A 34 -13.51 -17.22 25.23
C VAL A 34 -14.12 -16.56 24.01
N VAL A 35 -13.31 -15.90 23.17
CA VAL A 35 -13.80 -15.17 22.00
C VAL A 35 -14.49 -16.08 21.00
N TYR A 36 -13.90 -17.23 20.65
CA TYR A 36 -14.52 -18.20 19.75
C TYR A 36 -15.79 -18.82 20.35
N THR A 37 -15.78 -19.15 21.64
CA THR A 37 -16.95 -19.71 22.32
C THR A 37 -18.11 -18.70 22.36
N MET A 38 -17.82 -17.42 22.59
CA MET A 38 -18.83 -16.37 22.60
C MET A 38 -19.40 -16.12 21.20
N ALA A 39 -18.57 -16.10 20.17
CA ALA A 39 -19.03 -15.98 18.78
C ALA A 39 -19.92 -17.15 18.34
N GLU A 40 -19.63 -18.38 18.82
CA GLU A 40 -20.44 -19.57 18.54
C GLU A 40 -21.76 -19.58 19.34
N ARG A 41 -21.74 -19.10 20.59
CA ARG A 41 -22.95 -18.98 21.43
C ARG A 41 -23.88 -17.85 20.99
N PHE A 42 -23.32 -16.77 20.46
CA PHE A 42 -24.05 -15.57 20.04
C PHE A 42 -23.75 -15.27 18.57
N PRO A 43 -24.24 -16.10 17.64
CA PRO A 43 -24.05 -15.88 16.21
C PRO A 43 -24.70 -14.56 15.78
N ARG A 44 -24.11 -13.90 14.78
CA ARG A 44 -24.69 -12.69 14.20
C ARG A 44 -26.04 -12.99 13.55
N ASP A 45 -26.96 -12.03 13.64
CA ASP A 45 -28.16 -11.99 12.81
C ASP A 45 -27.84 -11.12 11.59
N GLU A 46 -27.65 -11.75 10.43
CA GLU A 46 -27.16 -11.10 9.20
C GLU A 46 -28.11 -10.00 8.72
N VAL A 47 -29.42 -10.19 8.85
CA VAL A 47 -30.42 -9.18 8.46
C VAL A 47 -30.29 -7.97 9.38
N LYS A 48 -30.29 -8.17 10.70
CA LYS A 48 -30.13 -7.05 11.65
C LYS A 48 -28.76 -6.38 11.56
N ALA A 49 -27.72 -7.13 11.21
CA ALA A 49 -26.39 -6.59 11.00
C ALA A 49 -26.37 -5.70 9.76
N MET A 50 -26.98 -6.17 8.67
CA MET A 50 -27.11 -5.41 7.44
C MET A 50 -27.92 -4.12 7.61
N ASP A 51 -29.05 -4.18 8.32
CA ASP A 51 -29.85 -2.99 8.64
C ASP A 51 -29.05 -1.96 9.44
N ARG A 52 -28.24 -2.41 10.42
CA ARG A 52 -27.35 -1.54 11.20
C ARG A 52 -26.28 -0.90 10.33
N ILE A 53 -25.70 -1.65 9.38
CA ILE A 53 -24.74 -1.13 8.42
C ILE A 53 -25.40 -0.06 7.55
N LEU A 54 -26.51 -0.37 6.89
CA LEU A 54 -27.21 0.58 6.02
C LEU A 54 -27.58 1.86 6.77
N LEU A 55 -28.14 1.73 7.98
CA LEU A 55 -28.45 2.88 8.85
C LEU A 55 -27.20 3.71 9.18
N ALA A 56 -26.08 3.05 9.49
CA ALA A 56 -24.82 3.75 9.77
C ALA A 56 -24.36 4.60 8.58
N PHE A 57 -24.52 4.09 7.35
CA PHE A 57 -24.12 4.78 6.11
C PHE A 57 -25.10 5.87 5.65
N THR A 58 -26.25 6.03 6.32
CA THR A 58 -27.10 7.23 6.16
C THR A 58 -26.51 8.50 6.80
N ARG A 59 -25.46 8.36 7.62
CA ARG A 59 -24.80 9.48 8.30
C ARG A 59 -23.86 10.21 7.32
N PRO A 60 -24.05 11.51 7.04
CA PRO A 60 -23.27 12.23 6.03
C PRO A 60 -21.75 12.18 6.26
N LEU A 61 -21.31 12.38 7.51
CA LEU A 61 -19.88 12.38 7.86
C LEU A 61 -19.20 11.02 7.63
N LEU A 62 -19.92 9.92 7.77
CA LEU A 62 -19.40 8.59 7.44
C LEU A 62 -19.41 8.37 5.93
N ALA A 63 -20.49 8.77 5.26
CA ALA A 63 -20.63 8.65 3.81
C ALA A 63 -19.53 9.43 3.06
N GLU A 64 -19.18 10.64 3.52
CA GLU A 64 -18.09 11.45 2.95
C GLU A 64 -16.73 10.76 3.06
N LYS A 65 -16.50 10.00 4.14
CA LYS A 65 -15.24 9.28 4.40
C LYS A 65 -15.31 7.81 3.97
N SER A 66 -16.38 7.40 3.31
CA SER A 66 -16.65 5.99 3.00
C SER A 66 -15.67 5.42 1.98
N GLN A 67 -15.15 6.26 1.08
CA GLN A 67 -14.40 5.82 -0.07
C GLN A 67 -13.09 6.59 -0.17
N TYR A 68 -12.03 5.89 -0.55
CA TYR A 68 -10.77 6.53 -0.95
C TYR A 68 -10.70 6.56 -2.47
N GLU A 69 -9.89 7.48 -2.97
CA GLU A 69 -9.65 7.68 -4.39
C GLU A 69 -8.16 8.00 -4.55
N TYR A 70 -7.49 7.33 -5.48
CA TYR A 70 -6.13 7.72 -5.89
C TYR A 70 -5.89 7.37 -7.36
N SER A 71 -5.06 8.17 -8.02
CA SER A 71 -4.66 7.94 -9.41
C SER A 71 -3.37 7.13 -9.46
N ARG A 72 -3.34 6.08 -10.30
CA ARG A 72 -2.10 5.34 -10.61
C ARG A 72 -2.03 5.08 -12.10
N GLY A 73 -0.98 5.59 -12.75
CA GLY A 73 -0.78 5.42 -14.19
C GLY A 73 -1.93 6.00 -15.04
N GLY A 74 -2.50 7.14 -14.61
CA GLY A 74 -3.61 7.79 -15.31
C GLY A 74 -4.99 7.12 -15.12
N THR A 75 -5.09 6.05 -14.33
CA THR A 75 -6.38 5.43 -13.97
C THR A 75 -6.73 5.74 -12.51
N GLU A 76 -7.97 6.18 -12.30
CA GLU A 76 -8.54 6.44 -10.99
C GLU A 76 -8.95 5.11 -10.32
N ILE A 77 -8.41 4.84 -9.13
CA ILE A 77 -8.74 3.66 -8.33
C ILE A 77 -9.55 4.12 -7.12
N ARG A 78 -10.79 3.64 -7.05
CA ARG A 78 -11.73 3.91 -5.97
C ARG A 78 -12.07 2.62 -5.21
N GLY A 79 -12.23 2.71 -3.90
CA GLY A 79 -12.66 1.58 -3.08
C GLY A 79 -13.11 2.00 -1.69
N ALA A 80 -13.58 1.02 -0.91
CA ALA A 80 -13.99 1.22 0.47
C ALA A 80 -12.79 1.68 1.33
N SER A 81 -12.96 2.74 2.11
CA SER A 81 -11.92 3.23 3.00
C SER A 81 -11.77 2.32 4.22
N ILE A 82 -10.63 2.38 4.91
CA ILE A 82 -10.43 1.65 6.18
C ILE A 82 -11.51 2.02 7.21
N LYS A 83 -11.87 3.30 7.31
CA LYS A 83 -12.93 3.77 8.24
C LYS A 83 -14.29 3.17 7.92
N SER A 84 -14.58 2.98 6.64
CA SER A 84 -15.83 2.35 6.21
C SER A 84 -15.86 0.87 6.57
N LEU A 85 -14.75 0.16 6.37
CA LEU A 85 -14.63 -1.27 6.67
C LEU A 85 -14.61 -1.53 8.17
N GLU A 86 -13.99 -0.67 8.97
CA GLU A 86 -14.07 -0.72 10.43
C GLU A 86 -15.51 -0.53 10.91
N ALA A 87 -16.25 0.44 10.32
CA ALA A 87 -17.66 0.65 10.65
C ALA A 87 -18.53 -0.54 10.23
N ILE A 88 -18.26 -1.15 9.07
CA ILE A 88 -18.93 -2.36 8.60
C ILE A 88 -18.61 -3.53 9.55
N ALA A 89 -17.34 -3.78 9.86
CA ALA A 89 -16.91 -4.87 10.75
C ALA A 89 -17.56 -4.76 12.14
N ALA A 90 -17.58 -3.55 12.72
CA ALA A 90 -18.21 -3.31 14.01
C ALA A 90 -19.73 -3.62 13.99
N ALA A 91 -20.43 -3.27 12.91
CA ALA A 91 -21.87 -3.52 12.79
C ALA A 91 -22.20 -4.97 12.36
N TRP A 92 -21.35 -5.59 11.54
CA TRP A 92 -21.42 -6.99 11.13
C TRP A 92 -21.24 -7.93 12.32
N GLY A 93 -20.44 -7.49 13.31
CA GLY A 93 -20.13 -8.23 14.53
C GLY A 93 -19.10 -9.32 14.30
N ASN A 94 -18.68 -10.01 15.37
CA ASN A 94 -17.80 -11.20 15.34
C ASN A 94 -16.59 -11.09 14.37
N ILE A 95 -16.05 -9.90 14.14
CA ILE A 95 -14.86 -9.65 13.34
C ILE A 95 -13.83 -9.00 14.25
N ASP A 96 -12.64 -9.58 14.26
CA ASP A 96 -11.45 -8.99 14.87
C ASP A 96 -10.46 -8.62 13.76
N ALA A 97 -9.88 -7.42 13.85
CA ALA A 97 -8.90 -6.94 12.89
C ALA A 97 -7.85 -6.09 13.61
N ALA A 98 -6.59 -6.41 13.33
CA ALA A 98 -5.46 -5.80 14.01
C ALA A 98 -4.22 -5.83 13.13
N TRP A 99 -3.19 -5.10 13.56
CA TRP A 99 -1.84 -5.29 13.07
C TRP A 99 -0.89 -5.35 14.25
N ARG A 100 0.25 -6.03 14.07
CA ARG A 100 1.33 -6.06 15.05
C ARG A 100 2.68 -6.03 14.37
N GLU A 101 3.63 -5.42 15.04
CA GLU A 101 5.04 -5.56 14.72
C GLU A 101 5.55 -6.91 15.28
N ARG A 102 6.14 -7.72 14.41
CA ARG A 102 6.63 -9.07 14.73
C ARG A 102 8.07 -9.06 15.18
N SER A 103 8.91 -8.31 14.48
CA SER A 103 10.33 -8.21 14.73
C SER A 103 10.88 -6.94 14.09
N ARG A 104 12.10 -6.56 14.51
CA ARG A 104 12.90 -5.52 13.86
C ARG A 104 14.23 -6.10 13.42
N GLY A 105 14.74 -5.58 12.32
CA GLY A 105 16.03 -5.95 11.79
C GLY A 105 16.74 -4.76 11.14
N VAL A 106 17.93 -5.03 10.64
CA VAL A 106 18.70 -4.11 9.81
C VAL A 106 19.03 -4.85 8.52
N ASP A 107 18.77 -4.22 7.38
CA ASP A 107 19.04 -4.83 6.09
C ASP A 107 20.55 -4.82 5.76
N ALA A 108 20.92 -5.42 4.62
CA ALA A 108 22.31 -5.48 4.17
C ALA A 108 22.94 -4.09 3.89
N ARG A 109 22.11 -3.04 3.73
CA ARG A 109 22.52 -1.66 3.47
C ARG A 109 22.62 -0.84 4.76
N GLY A 110 22.34 -1.44 5.92
CA GLY A 110 22.34 -0.75 7.21
C GLY A 110 21.04 0.01 7.52
N ILE A 111 19.97 -0.20 6.75
CA ILE A 111 18.67 0.45 6.94
C ILE A 111 17.83 -0.42 7.90
N PRO A 112 17.37 0.14 9.03
CA PRO A 112 16.45 -0.56 9.92
C PRO A 112 15.12 -0.86 9.23
N TYR A 113 14.48 -1.97 9.60
CA TYR A 113 13.15 -2.33 9.13
C TYR A 113 12.33 -3.03 10.21
N SER A 114 11.01 -2.99 10.04
CA SER A 114 10.03 -3.74 10.84
C SER A 114 9.39 -4.82 10.01
N GLU A 115 9.32 -6.03 10.54
CA GLU A 115 8.41 -7.05 10.04
C GLU A 115 7.04 -6.83 10.67
N VAL A 116 6.04 -6.55 9.84
CA VAL A 116 4.70 -6.20 10.28
C VAL A 116 3.71 -7.23 9.75
N GLU A 117 2.74 -7.58 10.60
CA GLU A 117 1.65 -8.51 10.27
C GLU A 117 0.33 -7.79 10.43
N ALA A 118 -0.48 -7.75 9.37
CA ALA A 118 -1.88 -7.32 9.41
C ALA A 118 -2.79 -8.55 9.35
N VAL A 119 -3.86 -8.56 10.13
CA VAL A 119 -4.79 -9.69 10.24
C VAL A 119 -6.23 -9.22 10.35
N ALA A 120 -7.14 -9.99 9.76
CA ALA A 120 -8.57 -9.95 10.06
C ALA A 120 -9.10 -11.37 10.19
N VAL A 121 -10.01 -11.59 11.13
CA VAL A 121 -10.63 -12.88 11.42
C VAL A 121 -12.12 -12.68 11.66
N ASP A 122 -12.94 -13.43 10.94
CA ASP A 122 -14.32 -13.67 11.33
C ASP A 122 -14.32 -14.79 12.38
N LEU A 123 -14.64 -14.43 13.61
CA LEU A 123 -14.64 -15.32 14.77
C LEU A 123 -15.76 -16.37 14.72
N GLN A 124 -16.86 -16.09 14.02
CA GLN A 124 -17.99 -17.00 13.87
C GLN A 124 -17.74 -18.03 12.77
N THR A 125 -17.29 -17.60 11.58
CA THR A 125 -17.01 -18.51 10.45
C THR A 125 -15.59 -19.08 10.47
N ARG A 126 -14.71 -18.53 11.31
CA ARG A 126 -13.28 -18.86 11.41
C ARG A 126 -12.49 -18.50 10.16
N THR A 127 -13.07 -17.70 9.26
CA THR A 127 -12.40 -17.17 8.07
C THR A 127 -11.33 -16.19 8.50
N ARG A 128 -10.10 -16.36 8.00
CA ARG A 128 -8.97 -15.52 8.38
C ARG A 128 -8.16 -15.07 7.17
N LYS A 129 -7.76 -13.80 7.16
CA LYS A 129 -6.76 -13.26 6.24
C LYS A 129 -5.60 -12.68 7.03
N ARG A 130 -4.38 -12.99 6.60
CA ARG A 130 -3.14 -12.52 7.20
C ARG A 130 -2.19 -12.08 6.09
N ILE A 131 -1.57 -10.92 6.28
CA ILE A 131 -0.60 -10.35 5.36
C ILE A 131 0.61 -9.94 6.17
N SER A 132 1.74 -10.61 5.94
CA SER A 132 3.03 -10.29 6.53
C SER A 132 3.88 -9.53 5.50
N PHE A 133 4.56 -8.48 5.92
CA PHE A 133 5.33 -7.61 5.04
C PHE A 133 6.41 -6.86 5.81
N ILE A 134 7.42 -6.39 5.08
CA ILE A 134 8.54 -5.63 5.66
C ILE A 134 8.30 -4.13 5.39
N VAL A 135 8.51 -3.31 6.42
CA VAL A 135 8.50 -1.84 6.34
C VAL A 135 9.91 -1.33 6.60
N PRO A 136 10.64 -0.87 5.56
CA PRO A 136 11.91 -0.19 5.78
C PRO A 136 11.67 1.13 6.51
N HIS A 137 12.50 1.45 7.51
CA HIS A 137 12.47 2.72 8.25
C HIS A 137 13.13 3.81 7.43
N TRP A 138 12.56 4.06 6.26
CA TRP A 138 13.06 4.97 5.25
C TRP A 138 11.94 5.88 4.78
N ARG A 139 12.23 7.18 4.71
CA ARG A 139 11.33 8.17 4.14
C ARG A 139 11.92 8.66 2.83
N ASP A 140 11.19 8.41 1.76
CA ASP A 140 11.59 8.89 0.43
C ASP A 140 11.34 10.39 0.31
N THR A 141 12.21 11.06 -0.44
CA THR A 141 12.11 12.48 -0.76
C THR A 141 12.52 12.68 -2.20
N ARG A 142 12.08 13.78 -2.84
CA ARG A 142 12.47 14.12 -4.23
C ARG A 142 13.99 14.19 -4.45
N GLN A 143 14.80 14.25 -3.38
CA GLN A 143 16.26 14.39 -3.42
C GLN A 143 17.00 13.15 -2.90
N GLY A 144 16.32 11.99 -2.74
CA GLY A 144 17.00 10.71 -2.47
C GLY A 144 16.83 10.15 -1.06
N GLY A 145 15.76 10.54 -0.34
CA GLY A 145 15.31 9.91 0.91
C GLY A 145 16.28 9.91 2.10
N TYR A 146 15.80 9.45 3.26
CA TYR A 146 16.63 9.30 4.47
C TYR A 146 16.09 8.23 5.43
N VAL A 147 16.98 7.69 6.26
CA VAL A 147 16.64 6.74 7.33
C VAL A 147 15.93 7.46 8.47
N LEU A 148 14.78 6.93 8.90
CA LEU A 148 14.06 7.41 10.09
C LEU A 148 14.82 7.00 11.36
N LYS A 149 15.04 7.97 12.24
CA LYS A 149 15.75 7.76 13.52
C LYS A 149 14.84 7.86 14.74
N ASP A 150 13.75 8.61 14.60
CA ASP A 150 12.80 8.80 15.68
C ASP A 150 11.81 7.64 15.73
N GLU A 151 11.61 7.09 16.93
CA GLU A 151 10.76 5.93 17.16
C GLU A 151 9.29 6.22 16.80
N ARG A 152 8.83 7.46 17.02
CA ARG A 152 7.48 7.86 16.67
C ARG A 152 7.30 7.87 15.16
N ASP A 153 8.28 8.41 14.41
CA ASP A 153 8.24 8.42 12.95
C ASP A 153 8.20 7.00 12.37
N CYS A 154 8.99 6.08 12.95
CA CYS A 154 8.99 4.67 12.57
C CYS A 154 7.63 4.01 12.84
N TYR A 155 7.04 4.25 14.01
CA TYR A 155 5.71 3.72 14.35
C TYR A 155 4.64 4.29 13.42
N GLU A 156 4.61 5.60 13.18
CA GLU A 156 3.63 6.24 12.29
C GLU A 156 3.76 5.70 10.85
N LEU A 157 4.99 5.48 10.35
CA LEU A 157 5.22 4.84 9.05
C LEU A 157 4.66 3.41 9.01
N CYS A 158 4.98 2.59 10.02
CA CYS A 158 4.51 1.20 10.11
C CYS A 158 2.99 1.14 10.21
N ALA A 159 2.39 1.95 11.08
CA ALA A 159 0.94 2.03 11.26
C ALA A 159 0.24 2.41 9.95
N ASN A 160 0.74 3.42 9.23
CA ASN A 160 0.17 3.83 7.95
C ASN A 160 0.23 2.72 6.89
N GLN A 161 1.33 1.98 6.82
CA GLN A 161 1.49 0.86 5.89
C GLN A 161 0.68 -0.37 6.29
N ALA A 162 0.55 -0.61 7.59
CA ALA A 162 -0.25 -1.71 8.15
C ALA A 162 -1.73 -1.49 7.94
N GLN A 163 -2.24 -0.27 8.17
CA GLN A 163 -3.65 0.04 8.01
C GLN A 163 -4.16 -0.20 6.58
N ARG A 164 -3.33 0.02 5.56
CA ARG A 164 -3.65 -0.32 4.16
C ARG A 164 -3.86 -1.83 3.96
N ARG A 165 -3.12 -2.66 4.70
CA ARG A 165 -3.20 -4.12 4.62
C ARG A 165 -4.27 -4.69 5.55
N VAL A 166 -4.51 -4.07 6.71
CA VAL A 166 -5.70 -4.34 7.54
C VAL A 166 -6.96 -4.12 6.72
N ARG A 167 -7.01 -3.03 5.94
CA ARG A 167 -8.10 -2.78 4.98
C ARG A 167 -8.30 -3.97 4.02
N ALA A 168 -7.24 -4.44 3.38
CA ALA A 168 -7.30 -5.59 2.48
C ALA A 168 -7.69 -6.90 3.20
N CYS A 169 -7.27 -7.08 4.46
CA CYS A 169 -7.70 -8.21 5.28
C CYS A 169 -9.20 -8.14 5.60
N LEU A 170 -9.72 -6.96 5.95
CA LEU A 170 -11.15 -6.75 6.19
C LEU A 170 -11.98 -6.99 4.93
N GLU A 171 -11.56 -6.48 3.77
CA GLU A 171 -12.21 -6.73 2.48
C GLU A 171 -12.24 -8.22 2.11
N ALA A 172 -11.24 -9.00 2.53
CA ALA A 172 -11.20 -10.43 2.28
C ALA A 172 -12.09 -11.26 3.23
N VAL A 173 -12.44 -10.72 4.39
CA VAL A 173 -13.22 -11.43 5.43
C VAL A 173 -14.70 -11.05 5.40
N ILE A 174 -15.02 -9.79 5.08
CA ILE A 174 -16.40 -9.32 4.97
C ILE A 174 -16.96 -9.74 3.60
N PRO A 175 -18.19 -10.29 3.51
CA PRO A 175 -18.83 -10.57 2.23
C PRO A 175 -18.91 -9.34 1.31
N SER A 176 -18.61 -9.50 0.02
CA SER A 176 -18.49 -8.39 -0.92
C SER A 176 -19.80 -7.64 -1.15
N ASP A 177 -20.92 -8.35 -1.15
CA ASP A 177 -22.27 -7.80 -1.26
C ASP A 177 -22.62 -6.85 -0.10
N VAL A 178 -22.17 -7.17 1.12
CA VAL A 178 -22.32 -6.31 2.30
C VAL A 178 -21.56 -5.00 2.12
N VAL A 179 -20.31 -5.09 1.63
CA VAL A 179 -19.48 -3.90 1.36
C VAL A 179 -20.09 -3.07 0.24
N GLU A 180 -20.50 -3.69 -0.86
CA GLU A 180 -21.11 -3.01 -2.00
C GLU A 180 -22.39 -2.29 -1.62
N ALA A 181 -23.29 -2.94 -0.87
CA ALA A 181 -24.54 -2.32 -0.43
C ALA A 181 -24.30 -1.16 0.55
N ALA A 182 -23.29 -1.26 1.42
CA ALA A 182 -22.86 -0.13 2.26
C ALA A 182 -22.36 1.06 1.41
N MET A 183 -21.55 0.80 0.38
CA MET A 183 -21.06 1.84 -0.53
C MET A 183 -22.20 2.48 -1.34
N GLN A 184 -23.15 1.68 -1.82
CA GLN A 184 -24.34 2.17 -2.52
C GLN A 184 -25.16 3.09 -1.61
N GLN A 185 -25.39 2.71 -0.36
CA GLN A 185 -26.09 3.54 0.61
C GLN A 185 -25.34 4.85 0.92
N ALA A 186 -24.01 4.80 0.97
CA ALA A 186 -23.18 5.99 1.12
C ALA A 186 -23.41 6.96 -0.05
N ASP A 187 -23.40 6.44 -1.28
CA ASP A 187 -23.61 7.24 -2.50
C ASP A 187 -25.04 7.81 -2.56
N VAL A 188 -26.06 7.05 -2.15
CA VAL A 188 -27.45 7.55 -2.00
C VAL A 188 -27.50 8.71 -1.01
N THR A 189 -26.84 8.56 0.14
CA THR A 189 -26.80 9.58 1.19
C THR A 189 -26.14 10.86 0.71
N LEU A 190 -25.00 10.75 0.03
CA LEU A 190 -24.29 11.91 -0.53
C LEU A 190 -25.10 12.61 -1.61
N LYS A 191 -25.76 11.86 -2.50
CA LYS A 191 -26.66 12.43 -3.52
C LYS A 191 -27.84 13.16 -2.88
N ALA A 192 -28.49 12.56 -1.89
CA ALA A 192 -29.64 13.17 -1.22
C ALA A 192 -29.30 14.46 -0.45
N LYS A 193 -28.03 14.61 -0.04
CA LYS A 193 -27.52 15.79 0.68
C LYS A 193 -26.73 16.76 -0.20
N ALA A 194 -26.62 16.49 -1.49
CA ALA A 194 -25.91 17.39 -2.41
C ALA A 194 -26.80 18.60 -2.72
N ASP A 195 -26.28 19.79 -2.37
CA ASP A 195 -26.90 21.06 -2.70
C ASP A 195 -26.60 21.44 -4.15
N THR A 196 -27.65 21.50 -4.98
CA THR A 196 -27.59 21.89 -6.40
C THR A 196 -28.10 23.32 -6.63
N SER A 197 -28.26 24.12 -5.58
CA SER A 197 -28.71 25.50 -5.70
C SER A 197 -27.70 26.35 -6.50
N PRO A 198 -28.17 27.40 -7.23
CA PRO A 198 -27.28 28.30 -7.96
C PRO A 198 -26.22 28.96 -7.06
N GLU A 199 -26.56 29.27 -5.80
CA GLU A 199 -25.64 29.83 -4.82
C GLU A 199 -24.53 28.85 -4.43
N ALA A 200 -24.88 27.58 -4.22
CA ALA A 200 -23.89 26.53 -3.94
C ALA A 200 -22.95 26.32 -5.12
N MET A 201 -23.47 26.42 -6.35
CA MET A 201 -22.66 26.30 -7.57
C MET A 201 -21.73 27.49 -7.77
N ALA A 202 -22.18 28.71 -7.47
CA ALA A 202 -21.32 29.89 -7.48
C ALA A 202 -20.16 29.76 -6.47
N LYS A 203 -20.45 29.34 -5.23
CA LYS A 203 -19.43 29.07 -4.21
C LYS A 203 -18.47 27.97 -4.62
N MET A 204 -18.96 26.94 -5.32
CA MET A 204 -18.11 25.87 -5.83
C MET A 204 -17.13 26.40 -6.88
N VAL A 205 -17.58 27.18 -7.86
CA VAL A 205 -16.70 27.80 -8.86
C VAL A 205 -15.67 28.72 -8.18
N GLU A 206 -16.09 29.52 -7.20
CA GLU A 206 -15.19 30.37 -6.41
C GLU A 206 -14.12 29.56 -5.67
N ALA A 207 -14.50 28.43 -5.08
CA ALA A 207 -13.57 27.53 -4.39
C ALA A 207 -12.53 26.91 -5.35
N PHE A 208 -12.91 26.68 -6.61
CA PHE A 208 -12.02 26.15 -7.65
C PHE A 208 -11.10 27.21 -8.28
N ALA A 209 -11.44 28.50 -8.18
CA ALA A 209 -10.68 29.59 -8.79
C ALA A 209 -9.21 29.70 -8.34
N PRO A 210 -8.84 29.50 -7.05
CA PRO A 210 -7.45 29.47 -6.62
C PRO A 210 -6.58 28.40 -7.30
N PHE A 211 -7.20 27.35 -7.83
CA PHE A 211 -6.53 26.28 -8.57
C PHE A 211 -6.49 26.54 -10.08
N GLY A 212 -6.90 27.73 -10.55
CA GLY A 212 -6.97 28.07 -11.97
C GLY A 212 -8.11 27.40 -12.72
N VAL A 213 -9.03 26.73 -12.03
CA VAL A 213 -10.16 26.02 -12.63
C VAL A 213 -11.33 26.99 -12.82
N THR A 214 -11.71 27.23 -14.08
CA THR A 214 -12.80 28.14 -14.44
C THR A 214 -14.15 27.41 -14.53
N LYS A 215 -15.25 28.18 -14.60
CA LYS A 215 -16.58 27.62 -14.88
C LYS A 215 -16.60 26.76 -16.14
N GLU A 216 -15.89 27.18 -17.19
CA GLU A 216 -15.83 26.47 -18.48
C GLU A 216 -15.14 25.10 -18.33
N HIS A 217 -14.06 25.02 -17.55
CA HIS A 217 -13.38 23.75 -17.26
C HIS A 217 -14.32 22.78 -16.52
N ILE A 218 -15.09 23.28 -15.56
CA ILE A 218 -16.07 22.48 -14.82
C ILE A 218 -17.20 22.00 -15.73
N GLU A 219 -17.80 22.90 -16.54
CA GLU A 219 -18.86 22.55 -17.49
C GLU A 219 -18.41 21.51 -18.51
N LYS A 220 -17.16 21.61 -18.99
CA LYS A 220 -16.55 20.63 -19.91
C LYS A 220 -16.39 19.26 -19.24
N ARG A 221 -15.95 19.22 -17.98
CA ARG A 221 -15.77 17.97 -17.22
C ARG A 221 -17.09 17.26 -16.93
N ILE A 222 -18.14 18.01 -16.58
CA ILE A 222 -19.46 17.44 -16.32
C ILE A 222 -20.29 17.25 -17.61
N GLN A 223 -19.77 17.70 -18.75
CA GLN A 223 -20.38 17.68 -20.09
C GLN A 223 -21.76 18.35 -20.16
N ARG A 224 -22.04 19.30 -19.27
CA ARG A 224 -23.34 19.97 -19.11
C ARG A 224 -23.16 21.38 -18.55
N ARG A 225 -24.19 22.22 -18.67
CA ARG A 225 -24.22 23.54 -18.04
C ARG A 225 -24.32 23.40 -16.52
N LEU A 226 -23.63 24.28 -15.79
CA LEU A 226 -23.59 24.28 -14.32
C LEU A 226 -25.00 24.40 -13.71
N ASP A 227 -25.89 25.13 -14.39
CA ASP A 227 -27.28 25.34 -13.97
C ASP A 227 -28.13 24.05 -14.06
N SER A 228 -27.66 23.05 -14.79
CA SER A 228 -28.31 21.74 -14.98
C SER A 228 -27.60 20.60 -14.27
N ILE A 229 -26.72 20.92 -13.31
CA ILE A 229 -25.90 19.95 -12.61
C ILE A 229 -26.73 18.94 -11.82
N THR A 230 -26.25 17.70 -11.79
CA THR A 230 -26.87 16.64 -10.99
C THR A 230 -26.24 16.54 -9.60
N PRO A 231 -26.98 16.06 -8.58
CA PRO A 231 -26.43 15.78 -7.25
C PRO A 231 -25.15 14.93 -7.28
N MET A 232 -25.08 13.94 -8.19
CA MET A 232 -23.91 13.09 -8.34
C MET A 232 -22.68 13.88 -8.78
N GLN A 233 -22.84 14.78 -9.77
CA GLN A 233 -21.75 15.62 -10.26
C GLN A 233 -21.26 16.57 -9.17
N VAL A 234 -22.15 17.13 -8.33
CA VAL A 234 -21.76 17.95 -7.17
C VAL A 234 -20.90 17.16 -6.18
N VAL A 235 -21.26 15.90 -5.89
CA VAL A 235 -20.46 15.03 -5.00
C VAL A 235 -19.09 14.76 -5.61
N THR A 236 -19.01 14.46 -6.91
CA THR A 236 -17.73 14.27 -7.61
C THR A 236 -16.86 15.52 -7.54
N LEU A 237 -17.42 16.71 -7.82
CA LEU A 237 -16.66 17.96 -7.75
C LEU A 237 -16.16 18.27 -6.32
N LYS A 238 -16.97 17.98 -5.29
CA LYS A 238 -16.52 18.11 -3.89
C LYS A 238 -15.33 17.18 -3.57
N ARG A 239 -15.30 15.98 -4.13
CA ARG A 239 -14.17 15.04 -3.96
C ARG A 239 -12.92 15.53 -4.66
N ILE A 240 -13.05 15.99 -5.91
CA ILE A 240 -11.94 16.59 -6.66
C ILE A 240 -11.37 17.79 -5.89
N TYR A 241 -12.24 18.69 -5.39
CA TYR A 241 -11.80 19.83 -4.59
C TYR A 241 -11.03 19.40 -3.33
N ALA A 242 -11.49 18.37 -2.63
CA ALA A 242 -10.78 17.85 -1.46
C ALA A 242 -9.38 17.31 -1.84
N SER A 243 -9.26 16.59 -2.97
CA SER A 243 -7.96 16.11 -3.47
C SER A 243 -7.00 17.26 -3.81
N LEU A 244 -7.49 18.30 -4.49
CA LEU A 244 -6.70 19.48 -4.85
C LEU A 244 -6.25 20.27 -3.61
N ARG A 245 -7.17 20.48 -2.66
CA ARG A 245 -6.87 21.19 -1.40
C ARG A 245 -5.82 20.46 -0.57
N ASP A 246 -5.86 19.13 -0.58
CA ASP A 246 -4.94 18.29 0.18
C ASP A 246 -3.62 18.01 -0.60
N GLU A 247 -3.39 18.69 -1.74
CA GLU A 247 -2.21 18.57 -2.62
C GLU A 247 -1.92 17.14 -3.12
N MET A 248 -2.97 16.31 -3.21
CA MET A 248 -2.87 14.91 -3.64
C MET A 248 -2.96 14.74 -5.16
N SER A 249 -3.44 15.76 -5.87
CA SER A 249 -3.62 15.80 -7.31
C SER A 249 -3.39 17.20 -7.87
N GLU A 250 -3.15 17.30 -9.17
CA GLU A 250 -3.08 18.57 -9.90
C GLU A 250 -4.37 18.86 -10.70
N PRO A 251 -4.74 20.13 -10.94
CA PRO A 251 -5.95 20.48 -11.71
C PRO A 251 -5.98 19.90 -13.13
N THR A 252 -4.81 19.74 -13.75
CA THR A 252 -4.63 19.15 -15.08
C THR A 252 -5.00 17.67 -15.14
N GLU A 253 -4.99 16.96 -14.01
CA GLU A 253 -5.42 15.55 -13.94
C GLU A 253 -6.95 15.42 -14.06
N TRP A 254 -7.68 16.46 -13.66
CA TRP A 254 -9.15 16.42 -13.53
C TRP A 254 -9.88 17.23 -14.58
N PHE A 255 -9.25 18.30 -15.07
CA PHE A 255 -9.82 19.26 -15.98
C PHE A 255 -8.93 19.39 -17.22
N GLU A 256 -9.57 19.45 -18.38
CA GLU A 256 -8.91 19.82 -19.63
C GLU A 256 -8.64 21.33 -19.62
N MET A 257 -7.61 21.72 -18.87
CA MET A 257 -6.97 23.01 -18.98
C MET A 257 -6.29 22.97 -20.34
N GLY A 258 -6.90 23.52 -21.39
CA GLY A 258 -6.27 23.55 -22.72
C GLY A 258 -4.83 24.03 -22.59
N ASP A 259 -3.91 23.47 -23.38
CA ASP A 259 -2.48 23.82 -23.35
C ASP A 259 -2.37 25.32 -23.14
N ALA A 260 -1.92 25.73 -21.95
CA ALA A 260 -1.65 27.13 -21.72
C ALA A 260 -0.70 27.51 -22.84
N PRO A 261 -1.03 28.50 -23.69
CA PRO A 261 -0.03 29.02 -24.58
C PRO A 261 1.10 29.48 -23.68
N SER A 262 2.24 28.78 -23.74
CA SER A 262 3.52 29.40 -23.49
C SER A 262 3.42 30.76 -24.15
N ALA A 263 3.66 31.82 -23.39
CA ALA A 263 3.57 33.19 -23.87
C ALA A 263 4.60 33.38 -25.00
N GLU A 264 4.23 32.94 -26.19
CA GLU A 264 4.87 33.19 -27.47
C GLU A 264 3.89 34.09 -28.19
N ALA A 265 4.25 35.36 -28.21
CA ALA A 265 3.57 36.39 -28.96
C ALA A 265 3.42 35.96 -30.42
N GLU A 266 2.18 36.04 -30.93
CA GLU A 266 1.91 36.00 -32.37
C GLU A 266 2.55 37.20 -33.07
N GLY A 267 3.18 36.96 -34.24
CA GLY A 267 3.52 38.00 -35.20
C GLY A 267 4.69 37.71 -36.17
N ALA A 268 4.46 36.77 -37.10
CA ALA A 268 5.12 36.42 -38.39
C ALA A 268 6.10 37.41 -39.12
N PRO A 269 6.84 37.01 -40.21
CA PRO A 269 7.26 35.69 -40.72
C PRO A 269 8.77 35.56 -41.14
N ALA A 270 9.21 34.30 -41.27
CA ALA A 270 10.23 33.68 -42.16
C ALA A 270 11.58 34.38 -42.51
N ALA A 271 12.70 33.77 -42.08
CA ALA A 271 13.90 33.54 -42.91
C ALA A 271 14.78 32.43 -42.31
N GLU A 272 15.33 31.59 -43.18
CA GLU A 272 16.17 30.42 -42.93
C GLU A 272 17.45 30.72 -42.13
N GLY A 273 17.89 29.80 -41.27
CA GLY A 273 19.28 29.83 -40.79
C GLY A 273 19.62 29.06 -39.51
N SER A 274 20.17 27.86 -39.70
CA SER A 274 21.26 27.27 -38.90
C SER A 274 20.98 26.67 -37.51
N ARG A 275 21.30 25.37 -37.45
CA ARG A 275 21.03 24.37 -36.41
C ARG A 275 22.18 24.24 -35.40
N THR A 276 22.74 25.35 -34.88
CA THR A 276 23.99 25.31 -34.09
C THR A 276 24.05 26.21 -32.84
N ALA A 277 22.93 26.73 -32.32
CA ALA A 277 22.92 27.55 -31.10
C ALA A 277 22.37 26.86 -29.83
N SER A 278 21.76 25.67 -29.94
CA SER A 278 20.97 25.05 -28.86
C SER A 278 21.76 24.23 -27.82
N VAL A 279 23.10 24.22 -27.89
CA VAL A 279 23.94 23.37 -27.02
C VAL A 279 24.86 24.18 -26.09
N LYS A 280 24.95 25.52 -26.24
CA LYS A 280 25.88 26.35 -25.45
C LYS A 280 25.26 27.10 -24.26
N SER A 281 23.93 27.11 -24.11
CA SER A 281 23.25 27.76 -22.96
C SER A 281 22.96 26.81 -21.78
N ARG A 282 23.18 25.50 -21.94
CA ARG A 282 22.92 24.48 -20.89
C ARG A 282 24.10 24.17 -19.96
N MET A 283 25.24 24.87 -20.11
CA MET A 283 26.46 24.62 -19.30
C MET A 283 26.97 25.84 -18.51
N LYS A 284 26.17 26.90 -18.32
CA LYS A 284 26.63 28.09 -17.59
C LYS A 284 25.57 28.74 -16.71
N ALA A 285 24.97 27.96 -15.82
CA ALA A 285 24.26 28.50 -14.65
C ALA A 285 24.40 27.55 -13.45
N GLY A 286 25.61 27.02 -13.27
CA GLY A 286 26.06 26.46 -12.01
C GLY A 286 27.05 27.43 -11.36
N THR A 287 26.78 27.78 -10.12
CA THR A 287 27.70 28.24 -9.05
C THR A 287 27.82 29.74 -8.73
N LYS A 288 27.55 29.99 -7.43
CA LYS A 288 27.90 31.10 -6.50
C LYS A 288 26.84 32.20 -6.34
N LYS A 289 26.44 32.63 -5.13
CA LYS A 289 27.04 32.46 -3.79
C LYS A 289 26.01 32.71 -2.66
N LYS A 290 26.33 32.13 -1.50
CA LYS A 290 25.75 32.27 -0.14
C LYS A 290 25.70 33.72 0.37
N ASP A 291 24.78 33.97 1.31
CA ASP A 291 25.12 34.55 2.62
C ASP A 291 24.13 34.08 3.71
N ALA A 292 24.60 34.09 4.97
CA ALA A 292 24.12 33.33 6.13
C ALA A 292 23.36 34.24 7.16
N PRO A 293 23.09 33.82 8.43
CA PRO A 293 21.73 33.76 9.02
C PRO A 293 21.53 34.75 10.20
N PRO A 294 20.41 34.63 10.93
CA PRO A 294 20.49 34.83 12.38
C PRO A 294 19.92 33.64 13.19
N ALA A 295 20.50 33.48 14.38
CA ALA A 295 20.24 32.45 15.36
C ALA A 295 19.44 32.97 16.56
N GLY A 296 18.74 32.08 17.26
CA GLY A 296 18.72 32.07 18.73
C GLY A 296 17.37 31.95 19.45
N ALA A 297 17.14 30.81 20.15
CA ALA A 297 16.63 30.66 21.53
C ALA A 297 16.26 29.17 21.81
N LYS A 298 17.17 28.34 22.36
CA LYS A 298 17.34 27.91 23.78
C LYS A 298 16.28 26.92 24.38
N ALA A 299 16.63 25.62 24.38
CA ALA A 299 16.82 24.64 25.50
C ALA A 299 16.12 24.90 26.88
N LYS A 300 15.64 23.94 27.72
CA LYS A 300 16.03 22.54 28.11
C LYS A 300 15.03 22.06 29.26
N PRO A 301 15.22 20.96 30.06
CA PRO A 301 15.01 19.51 29.82
C PRO A 301 14.29 18.70 30.96
N GLY A 302 14.19 17.37 30.79
CA GLY A 302 14.32 16.34 31.85
C GLY A 302 13.35 15.16 31.69
N ALA A 303 13.57 13.91 32.12
CA ALA A 303 14.73 13.05 32.45
C ALA A 303 14.16 11.64 32.79
N GLY A 304 14.93 10.56 32.57
CA GLY A 304 14.72 9.20 33.14
C GLY A 304 14.44 8.10 32.10
N ALA A 305 15.42 7.27 31.69
CA ALA A 305 15.91 6.00 32.30
C ALA A 305 14.89 4.83 32.10
N ALA A 306 15.21 3.60 31.67
CA ALA A 306 16.44 2.80 31.73
C ALA A 306 16.40 1.53 30.81
N THR A 307 17.60 1.05 30.43
CA THR A 307 18.16 -0.34 30.38
C THR A 307 17.64 -1.49 29.49
N ALA A 308 18.62 -2.02 28.71
CA ALA A 308 19.01 -3.44 28.46
C ALA A 308 18.03 -4.38 27.71
N SER A 309 18.41 -5.43 26.96
CA SER A 309 19.66 -6.16 26.72
C SER A 309 19.52 -6.94 25.39
N ALA A 310 20.66 -7.33 24.81
CA ALA A 310 20.77 -8.26 23.69
C ALA A 310 20.30 -9.69 24.04
N THR A 311 19.91 -10.47 23.02
CA THR A 311 20.60 -11.71 22.55
C THR A 311 19.64 -12.75 21.93
N ALA A 312 20.13 -13.35 20.83
CA ALA A 312 19.84 -14.69 20.27
C ALA A 312 18.54 -14.96 19.49
N ALA A 313 18.76 -15.26 18.21
CA ALA A 313 17.94 -16.06 17.32
C ALA A 313 17.57 -17.44 17.91
N PRO A 314 16.59 -18.12 17.31
CA PRO A 314 16.97 -19.27 16.49
C PRO A 314 16.31 -19.35 15.11
N ARG A 315 17.03 -20.04 14.23
CA ARG A 315 16.70 -20.41 12.85
C ARG A 315 15.49 -21.34 12.76
N ALA A 316 14.65 -21.02 11.77
CA ALA A 316 14.05 -21.86 10.72
C ALA A 316 13.81 -23.36 10.98
N ALA A 317 12.54 -23.77 10.84
CA ALA A 317 12.13 -24.92 10.03
C ALA A 317 10.65 -24.80 9.59
N ASP A 318 10.47 -24.89 8.27
CA ASP A 318 9.31 -25.15 7.41
C ASP A 318 7.88 -24.68 7.74
N ALA A 319 7.34 -23.91 6.78
CA ALA A 319 5.92 -23.81 6.49
C ALA A 319 5.70 -24.11 4.98
N PRO A 320 4.63 -24.82 4.60
CA PRO A 320 4.33 -25.12 3.21
C PRO A 320 3.75 -23.87 2.52
N THR A 321 4.39 -23.41 1.45
CA THR A 321 3.93 -22.29 0.62
C THR A 321 3.07 -22.80 -0.54
N LYS A 322 1.84 -22.30 -0.63
CA LYS A 322 1.08 -22.26 -1.89
C LYS A 322 1.27 -20.84 -2.46
N THR A 323 1.98 -20.76 -3.58
CA THR A 323 2.22 -19.54 -4.35
C THR A 323 1.54 -19.69 -5.71
N ASP A 324 0.70 -18.73 -6.09
CA ASP A 324 0.29 -18.56 -7.49
C ASP A 324 1.51 -18.05 -8.27
N ALA A 325 2.14 -18.95 -9.03
CA ALA A 325 3.33 -18.64 -9.83
C ALA A 325 2.94 -18.09 -11.21
N ALA A 326 3.48 -16.93 -11.56
CA ALA A 326 3.51 -16.43 -12.93
C ALA A 326 4.23 -17.47 -13.83
N VAL A 327 3.55 -17.93 -14.88
CA VAL A 327 4.10 -18.90 -15.83
C VAL A 327 5.13 -18.18 -16.69
N VAL A 328 6.41 -18.57 -16.57
CA VAL A 328 7.52 -18.05 -17.39
C VAL A 328 7.66 -18.94 -18.62
N THR A 329 7.90 -18.36 -19.80
CA THR A 329 8.02 -19.11 -21.05
C THR A 329 9.44 -19.63 -21.26
N TYR A 330 9.59 -20.72 -22.02
CA TYR A 330 10.91 -21.28 -22.35
C TYR A 330 11.85 -20.26 -23.00
N ALA A 331 11.34 -19.43 -23.91
CA ALA A 331 12.15 -18.45 -24.62
C ALA A 331 12.75 -17.39 -23.69
N GLU A 332 11.99 -16.94 -22.70
CA GLU A 332 12.45 -15.95 -21.71
C GLU A 332 13.58 -16.50 -20.85
N VAL A 333 13.48 -17.76 -20.40
CA VAL A 333 14.53 -18.40 -19.59
C VAL A 333 15.76 -18.73 -20.42
N ALA A 334 15.58 -19.22 -21.65
CA ALA A 334 16.69 -19.50 -22.56
C ALA A 334 17.48 -18.23 -22.92
N GLN A 335 16.77 -17.10 -23.14
CA GLN A 335 17.41 -15.82 -23.40
C GLN A 335 18.20 -15.32 -22.18
N ALA A 336 17.60 -15.38 -20.99
CA ALA A 336 18.27 -14.97 -19.75
C ALA A 336 19.54 -15.81 -19.45
N LEU A 337 19.52 -17.11 -19.75
CA LEU A 337 20.69 -17.98 -19.61
C LEU A 337 21.78 -17.64 -20.63
N ASN A 338 21.43 -17.33 -21.87
CA ASN A 338 22.42 -16.97 -22.89
C ASN A 338 23.03 -15.58 -22.66
N GLU A 339 22.27 -14.64 -22.10
CA GLU A 339 22.71 -13.28 -21.80
C GLU A 339 23.49 -13.16 -20.48
N ALA A 340 23.44 -14.17 -19.61
CA ALA A 340 24.21 -14.19 -18.37
C ALA A 340 25.71 -14.11 -18.64
N THR A 341 26.38 -13.11 -18.05
CA THR A 341 27.82 -12.83 -18.27
C THR A 341 28.69 -13.24 -17.08
N ASN A 342 28.08 -13.66 -15.98
CA ASN A 342 28.75 -14.15 -14.78
C ASN A 342 27.93 -15.29 -14.15
N PRO A 343 28.54 -16.09 -13.25
CA PRO A 343 27.87 -17.23 -12.63
C PRO A 343 26.62 -16.86 -11.81
N ASP A 344 26.60 -15.68 -11.19
CA ASP A 344 25.47 -15.23 -10.37
C ASP A 344 24.23 -14.95 -11.21
N ASP A 345 24.40 -14.34 -12.40
CA ASP A 345 23.32 -14.10 -13.36
C ASP A 345 22.80 -15.41 -13.95
N ALA A 346 23.69 -16.38 -14.24
CA ALA A 346 23.30 -17.70 -14.71
C ALA A 346 22.48 -18.47 -13.66
N ASN A 347 22.85 -18.36 -12.38
CA ASN A 347 22.12 -18.94 -11.26
C ASN A 347 20.73 -18.29 -11.07
N ALA A 348 20.64 -16.97 -11.20
CA ALA A 348 19.37 -16.25 -11.13
C ALA A 348 18.42 -16.63 -12.29
N ALA A 349 18.95 -16.84 -13.49
CA ALA A 349 18.17 -17.33 -14.63
C ALA A 349 17.74 -18.80 -14.44
N ALA A 350 18.58 -19.64 -13.84
CA ALA A 350 18.25 -21.04 -13.55
C ALA A 350 17.08 -21.20 -12.56
N ASP A 351 16.93 -20.28 -11.60
CA ASP A 351 15.80 -20.26 -10.67
C ASP A 351 14.44 -20.11 -11.37
N LEU A 352 14.42 -19.54 -12.58
CA LEU A 352 13.21 -19.37 -13.38
C LEU A 352 12.77 -20.65 -14.09
N ILE A 353 13.66 -21.64 -14.26
CA ILE A 353 13.38 -22.92 -14.92
C ILE A 353 12.22 -23.65 -14.21
N ARG A 354 12.14 -23.58 -12.88
CA ARG A 354 11.08 -24.25 -12.11
C ARG A 354 9.66 -23.71 -12.41
N HIS A 355 9.57 -22.53 -13.02
CA HIS A 355 8.32 -21.86 -13.37
C HIS A 355 7.88 -22.10 -14.83
N VAL A 356 8.67 -22.84 -15.62
CA VAL A 356 8.31 -23.28 -16.97
C VAL A 356 7.36 -24.48 -16.86
N LYS A 357 6.23 -24.39 -17.56
CA LYS A 357 5.11 -25.36 -17.44
C LYS A 357 5.45 -26.75 -17.97
N ASP A 358 6.24 -26.83 -19.04
CA ASP A 358 6.57 -28.09 -19.70
C ASP A 358 7.80 -28.76 -19.08
N ALA A 359 7.73 -30.08 -18.83
CA ALA A 359 8.81 -30.83 -18.20
C ALA A 359 10.01 -31.08 -19.14
N GLN A 360 9.78 -31.29 -20.44
CA GLN A 360 10.86 -31.48 -21.42
C GLN A 360 11.66 -30.18 -21.60
N GLN A 361 10.95 -29.05 -21.68
CA GLN A 361 11.56 -27.73 -21.75
C GLN A 361 12.44 -27.40 -20.54
N ARG A 362 12.05 -27.86 -19.34
CA ARG A 362 12.89 -27.70 -18.13
C ARG A 362 14.17 -28.52 -18.19
N THR A 363 14.13 -29.71 -18.76
CA THR A 363 15.32 -30.55 -18.97
C THR A 363 16.27 -29.91 -19.98
N GLU A 364 15.75 -29.36 -21.07
CA GLU A 364 16.54 -28.65 -22.08
C GLU A 364 17.20 -27.39 -21.52
N LEU A 365 16.46 -26.58 -20.76
CA LEU A 365 17.01 -25.39 -20.08
C LEU A 365 18.06 -25.75 -19.02
N GLY A 366 17.89 -26.89 -18.34
CA GLY A 366 18.88 -27.39 -17.39
C GLY A 366 20.20 -27.75 -18.07
N ALA A 367 20.15 -28.38 -19.25
CA ALA A 367 21.35 -28.66 -20.05
C ALA A 367 22.01 -27.37 -20.56
N LEU A 368 21.20 -26.38 -20.97
CA LEU A 368 21.67 -25.07 -21.42
C LEU A 368 22.37 -24.30 -20.29
N TYR A 369 21.82 -24.33 -19.07
CA TYR A 369 22.46 -23.78 -17.88
C TYR A 369 23.80 -24.46 -17.56
N SER A 370 23.86 -25.80 -17.59
CA SER A 370 25.12 -26.51 -17.34
C SER A 370 26.20 -26.18 -18.38
N SER A 371 25.81 -26.02 -19.66
CA SER A 371 26.73 -25.55 -20.70
C SER A 371 27.21 -24.13 -20.44
N ARG A 372 26.30 -23.21 -20.09
CA ARG A 372 26.66 -21.81 -19.84
C ARG A 372 27.57 -21.64 -18.63
N MET A 373 27.32 -22.40 -17.56
CA MET A 373 28.18 -22.40 -16.37
C MET A 373 29.59 -22.90 -16.69
N ALA A 374 29.71 -23.93 -17.54
CA ALA A 374 31.02 -24.42 -17.98
C ALA A 374 31.78 -23.36 -18.81
N ASP A 375 31.09 -22.65 -19.72
CA ASP A 375 31.71 -21.57 -20.52
C ASP A 375 32.18 -20.40 -19.63
N LEU A 376 31.37 -20.03 -18.62
CA LEU A 376 31.69 -18.94 -17.70
C LEU A 376 32.81 -19.28 -16.71
N ASP A 377 33.01 -20.57 -16.41
CA ASP A 377 34.13 -21.06 -15.60
C ASP A 377 35.44 -21.14 -16.41
N GLU A 378 35.38 -21.38 -17.73
CA GLU A 378 36.56 -21.35 -18.63
C GLU A 378 37.06 -19.92 -18.92
N ASP A 379 36.18 -18.92 -18.88
CA ASP A 379 36.51 -17.49 -19.07
C ASP A 379 36.96 -16.77 -17.78
N ALA A 380 37.09 -17.49 -16.66
CA ALA A 380 37.60 -16.94 -15.40
C ALA A 380 39.16 -16.84 -15.44
N PRO A 381 39.75 -15.64 -15.22
CA PRO A 381 41.20 -15.42 -15.35
C PRO A 381 42.07 -16.09 -14.28
#